data_AF-A0A7W0NAN0-F1
#
_entry.id   AF-A0A7W0NAN0-F1
#
_cell.length_a   1.000
_cell.length_b   1.000
_cell.length_c   1.000
_cell.angle_alpha   90.00
_cell.angle_beta   90.00
_cell.angle_gamma   90.00
#
_symmetry.space_group_name_H-M   'P 1'
#
loop_
_entity.id
_entity.type
_entity.pdbx_description
1 polymer ?
#
loop_
_entity_poly.entity_id
_entity_poly.type
_entity_poly.pdbx_seq_one_letter_code
_entity_poly.pdbx_strand_id
1 'polypeptide(L)'
;MLALLTAVAVLAAIANRFNVPYPIFLVIGGLLLGLVPGLPVVALEPDAVFLIFLPPILFSAAYFTSWRDFRANARPIGLLAFGLVLTTTAAVAAVSHALIAEMTWPVAFVLGAIVSPPDAIAATTIFQRLRAPRRIVTILEGESLVNDATALVALRFAIAAVVTGSFSFGEASLDFVLLIVGGVAIGLGIGWLLGRVIAYLDDPPIEIALTLLAPFAAYLSAETLGFSGVLATVTSGLYFGRRAATALGAASRLQGEAVWGFVIFVVNGLAFILIGLQLPDVLDSLADRPVPALLWHAAVIALVVIVVRFLWVFPATYLPRRLSAGMRARDPYPSWRGVAVVSWSGLRGAVSLAAALSLPTVTDTGDPFPARDLILFFAFVVILVTLVGQGLSLPWLMRRLGVADDRAAEQEILLARRSAAEAALARLDEVLGEPWADSFDVARFREAYEHDLEILPASLDLAEVDHDHVAAHGKLRHELQLAERDAIIALRNSDAIGDDALDHVLRDLDLAAERNAV
;
A
#
# COMPACT_ATOMS: atom_id res chain seq x y z
N MET A 1 -20.70 -7.40 -13.67
CA MET A 1 -19.26 -7.67 -13.43
C MET A 1 -18.43 -7.72 -14.70
N LEU A 2 -18.71 -8.60 -15.68
CA LEU A 2 -17.90 -8.72 -16.91
C LEU A 2 -17.73 -7.39 -17.68
N ALA A 3 -18.82 -6.63 -17.85
CA ALA A 3 -18.78 -5.31 -18.49
C ALA A 3 -17.89 -4.31 -17.73
N LEU A 4 -17.91 -4.33 -16.39
CA LEU A 4 -17.06 -3.48 -15.56
C LEU A 4 -15.59 -3.85 -15.71
N LEU A 5 -15.25 -5.14 -15.65
CA LEU A 5 -13.87 -5.61 -15.85
C LEU A 5 -13.35 -5.25 -17.24
N THR A 6 -14.21 -5.36 -18.25
CA THR A 6 -13.88 -4.95 -19.63
C THR A 6 -13.62 -3.44 -19.69
N ALA A 7 -14.48 -2.63 -19.07
CA ALA A 7 -14.30 -1.18 -19.00
C ALA A 7 -13.01 -0.80 -18.26
N VAL A 8 -12.69 -1.44 -17.14
CA VAL A 8 -11.45 -1.25 -16.39
C VAL A 8 -10.24 -1.52 -17.29
N ALA A 9 -10.22 -2.65 -18.00
CA ALA A 9 -9.12 -3.01 -18.88
C ALA A 9 -8.95 -2.00 -20.04
N VAL A 10 -10.04 -1.61 -20.70
CA VAL A 10 -10.02 -0.65 -21.81
C VAL A 10 -9.56 0.73 -21.34
N LEU A 11 -10.14 1.25 -20.26
CA LEU A 11 -9.79 2.57 -19.72
C LEU A 11 -8.35 2.60 -19.20
N ALA A 12 -7.86 1.52 -18.57
CA ALA A 12 -6.47 1.42 -18.14
C ALA A 12 -5.50 1.39 -19.34
N ALA A 13 -5.83 0.67 -20.41
CA ALA A 13 -5.04 0.66 -21.64
C ALA A 13 -4.96 2.07 -22.26
N ILE A 14 -6.08 2.80 -22.27
CA ILE A 14 -6.15 4.19 -22.74
C ILE A 14 -5.30 5.11 -21.83
N ALA A 15 -5.41 4.96 -20.50
CA ALA A 15 -4.63 5.76 -19.54
C ALA A 15 -3.12 5.60 -19.76
N ASN A 16 -2.67 4.37 -19.98
CA ASN A 16 -1.27 4.07 -20.30
C ASN A 16 -0.84 4.71 -21.63
N ARG A 17 -1.71 4.72 -22.64
CA ARG A 17 -1.44 5.39 -23.92
C ARG A 17 -1.24 6.91 -23.76
N PHE A 18 -1.99 7.54 -22.86
CA PHE A 18 -1.87 8.98 -22.56
C PHE A 18 -0.84 9.32 -21.46
N ASN A 19 -0.16 8.32 -20.90
CA ASN A 19 0.81 8.47 -19.81
C ASN A 19 0.22 9.18 -18.56
N VAL A 20 -1.04 8.92 -18.26
CA VAL A 20 -1.74 9.43 -17.07
C VAL A 20 -1.93 8.27 -16.07
N PRO A 21 -1.97 8.54 -14.76
CA PRO A 21 -2.28 7.51 -13.76
C PRO A 21 -3.64 6.89 -14.01
N TYR A 22 -3.70 5.56 -14.08
CA TYR A 22 -4.94 4.83 -14.37
C TYR A 22 -6.07 5.08 -13.35
N PRO A 23 -5.84 5.29 -12.02
CA PRO A 23 -6.93 5.56 -11.08
C PRO A 23 -7.77 6.78 -11.48
N ILE A 24 -7.11 7.84 -11.95
CA ILE A 24 -7.74 9.09 -12.38
C ILE A 24 -8.63 8.84 -13.61
N PHE A 25 -8.10 8.10 -14.59
CA PHE A 25 -8.84 7.73 -15.80
C PHE A 25 -10.04 6.83 -15.50
N LEU A 26 -9.93 5.92 -14.53
CA LEU A 26 -11.02 5.03 -14.14
C LEU A 26 -12.15 5.78 -13.44
N VAL A 27 -11.85 6.73 -12.56
CA VAL A 27 -12.90 7.56 -11.93
C VAL A 27 -13.59 8.44 -12.98
N ILE A 28 -12.84 9.09 -13.87
CA ILE A 28 -13.43 9.92 -14.94
C ILE A 28 -14.23 9.04 -15.91
N GLY A 29 -13.72 7.88 -16.29
CA GLY A 29 -14.41 6.94 -17.17
C GLY A 29 -15.68 6.37 -16.52
N GLY A 30 -15.62 6.00 -15.24
CA GLY A 30 -16.79 5.58 -14.47
C GLY A 30 -17.86 6.67 -14.39
N LEU A 31 -17.46 7.93 -14.21
CA LEU A 31 -18.36 9.08 -14.25
C LEU A 31 -19.04 9.23 -15.61
N LEU A 32 -18.27 9.20 -16.69
CA LEU A 32 -18.82 9.31 -18.05
C LEU A 32 -19.76 8.14 -18.37
N LEU A 33 -19.44 6.94 -17.89
CA LEU A 33 -20.32 5.77 -18.02
C LEU A 33 -21.60 5.94 -17.20
N GLY A 34 -21.51 6.43 -15.96
CA GLY A 34 -22.68 6.64 -15.10
C GLY A 34 -23.71 7.60 -15.69
N LEU A 35 -23.26 8.55 -16.53
CA LEU A 35 -24.16 9.48 -17.23
C LEU A 35 -24.89 8.85 -18.43
N VAL A 36 -24.56 7.60 -18.82
CA VAL A 36 -25.21 6.92 -19.95
C VAL A 36 -26.55 6.34 -19.49
N PRO A 37 -27.69 6.80 -20.07
CA PRO A 37 -29.00 6.32 -19.67
C PRO A 37 -29.18 4.83 -20.01
N GLY A 38 -29.79 4.08 -19.09
CA GLY A 38 -30.13 2.66 -19.28
C GLY A 38 -29.07 1.67 -18.79
N LEU A 39 -27.96 2.14 -18.21
CA LEU A 39 -27.04 1.26 -17.48
C LEU A 39 -27.63 0.89 -16.11
N PRO A 40 -27.43 -0.36 -15.64
CA PRO A 40 -27.90 -0.77 -14.33
C PRO A 40 -27.11 -0.07 -13.21
N VAL A 41 -27.84 0.45 -12.23
CA VAL A 41 -27.25 1.02 -11.00
C VAL A 41 -26.60 -0.12 -10.21
N VAL A 42 -25.30 0.01 -9.92
CA VAL A 42 -24.57 -0.97 -9.13
C VAL A 42 -24.74 -0.64 -7.65
N ALA A 43 -25.78 -1.22 -7.04
CA ALA A 43 -25.93 -1.19 -5.59
C ALA A 43 -24.88 -2.12 -4.96
N LEU A 44 -23.94 -1.54 -4.21
CA LEU A 44 -22.95 -2.29 -3.46
C LEU A 44 -23.39 -2.41 -2.01
N GLU A 45 -23.45 -3.65 -1.51
CA GLU A 45 -23.60 -3.88 -0.08
C GLU A 45 -22.33 -3.44 0.64
N PRO A 46 -22.40 -2.53 1.63
CA PRO A 46 -21.19 -1.89 2.15
C PRO A 46 -20.20 -2.84 2.83
N ASP A 47 -20.71 -3.86 3.52
CA ASP A 47 -19.87 -4.89 4.14
C ASP A 47 -19.11 -5.71 3.09
N ALA A 48 -19.75 -5.96 1.94
CA ALA A 48 -19.11 -6.62 0.81
C ALA A 48 -18.01 -5.73 0.20
N VAL A 49 -18.20 -4.40 0.17
CA VAL A 49 -17.15 -3.46 -0.28
C VAL A 49 -15.93 -3.58 0.63
N PHE A 50 -16.10 -3.46 1.94
CA PHE A 50 -14.96 -3.59 2.85
C PHE A 50 -14.28 -4.95 2.73
N LEU A 51 -15.05 -6.04 2.72
CA LEU A 51 -14.47 -7.38 2.67
C LEU A 51 -13.76 -7.67 1.35
N ILE A 52 -14.26 -7.20 0.21
CA ILE A 52 -13.69 -7.49 -1.11
C ILE A 52 -12.46 -6.62 -1.40
N PHE A 53 -12.51 -5.33 -1.06
CA PHE A 53 -11.46 -4.39 -1.47
C PHE A 53 -10.35 -4.27 -0.43
N LEU A 54 -10.71 -4.13 0.85
CA LEU A 54 -9.78 -3.69 1.89
C LEU A 54 -8.72 -4.76 2.23
N PRO A 55 -9.08 -6.03 2.52
CA PRO A 55 -8.10 -7.04 2.90
C PRO A 55 -6.98 -7.28 1.89
N PRO A 56 -7.24 -7.51 0.58
CA PRO A 56 -6.16 -7.75 -0.38
C PRO A 56 -5.29 -6.52 -0.58
N ILE A 57 -5.88 -5.32 -0.61
CA ILE A 57 -5.17 -4.04 -0.74
C ILE A 57 -4.17 -3.86 0.42
N LEU A 58 -4.67 -3.99 1.65
CA LEU A 58 -3.86 -3.76 2.85
C LEU A 58 -2.78 -4.82 3.03
N PHE A 59 -3.12 -6.09 2.79
CA PHE A 59 -2.16 -7.17 2.92
C PHE A 59 -1.06 -7.05 1.88
N SER A 60 -1.40 -6.76 0.62
CA SER A 60 -0.39 -6.57 -0.43
C SER A 60 0.54 -5.41 -0.10
N ALA A 61 -0.01 -4.25 0.29
CA ALA A 61 0.80 -3.10 0.69
C ALA A 61 1.72 -3.44 1.88
N ALA A 62 1.20 -4.16 2.88
CA ALA A 62 1.96 -4.59 4.05
C ALA A 62 3.03 -5.66 3.72
N TYR A 63 2.71 -6.58 2.82
CA TYR A 63 3.59 -7.68 2.41
C TYR A 63 4.85 -7.18 1.70
N PHE A 64 4.71 -6.17 0.85
CA PHE A 64 5.83 -5.57 0.11
C PHE A 64 6.52 -4.42 0.86
N THR A 65 6.08 -4.06 2.06
CA THR A 65 6.70 -2.99 2.84
C THR A 65 7.95 -3.48 3.56
N SER A 66 9.08 -2.78 3.41
CA SER A 66 10.29 -3.10 4.19
C SER A 66 10.12 -2.84 5.69
N TRP A 67 10.34 -3.86 6.51
CA TRP A 67 10.21 -3.74 7.97
C TRP A 67 11.26 -2.81 8.58
N ARG A 68 12.49 -2.84 8.06
CA ARG A 68 13.59 -1.97 8.52
C ARG A 68 13.24 -0.51 8.29
N ASP A 69 12.80 -0.17 7.09
CA ASP A 69 12.51 1.20 6.70
C ASP A 69 11.22 1.73 7.33
N PHE A 70 10.21 0.86 7.50
CA PHE A 70 9.01 1.13 8.29
C PHE A 70 9.37 1.49 9.73
N ARG A 71 10.20 0.67 10.39
CA ARG A 71 10.66 0.92 11.77
C ARG A 71 11.48 2.21 11.88
N ALA A 72 12.35 2.47 10.92
CA ALA A 72 13.15 3.70 10.86
C ALA A 72 12.27 4.96 10.73
N ASN A 73 11.10 4.84 10.10
CA ASN A 73 10.13 5.92 9.91
C ASN A 73 8.85 5.79 10.76
N ALA A 74 8.85 4.94 11.78
CA ALA A 74 7.66 4.62 12.59
C ALA A 74 7.03 5.88 13.23
N ARG A 75 7.86 6.86 13.60
CA ARG A 75 7.37 8.11 14.17
C ARG A 75 6.65 9.00 13.14
N PRO A 76 7.27 9.39 12.00
CA PRO A 76 6.54 10.07 10.93
C PRO A 76 5.26 9.34 10.54
N ILE A 77 5.32 8.03 10.35
CA ILE A 77 4.18 7.18 10.02
C ILE A 77 3.09 7.31 11.09
N GLY A 78 3.42 7.13 12.36
CA GLY A 78 2.44 7.25 13.46
C GLY A 78 1.83 8.66 13.59
N LEU A 79 2.63 9.72 13.36
CA LEU A 79 2.11 11.09 13.38
C LEU A 79 1.13 11.37 12.23
N LEU A 80 1.30 10.73 11.07
CA LEU A 80 0.37 10.84 9.95
C LEU A 80 -0.83 9.91 10.12
N ALA A 81 -0.60 8.65 10.46
CA ALA A 81 -1.65 7.65 10.57
C ALA A 81 -2.65 7.93 11.70
N PHE A 82 -2.18 8.43 12.85
CA PHE A 82 -3.06 8.75 13.98
C PHE A 82 -3.30 10.25 14.10
N GLY A 83 -2.22 11.03 14.20
CA GLY A 83 -2.30 12.45 14.50
C GLY A 83 -2.98 13.26 13.40
N LEU A 84 -2.55 13.11 12.14
CA LEU A 84 -3.16 13.81 11.01
C LEU A 84 -4.59 13.34 10.77
N VAL A 85 -4.88 12.04 10.86
CA VAL A 85 -6.24 11.51 10.70
C VAL A 85 -7.20 12.15 11.70
N LEU A 86 -6.91 12.05 13.00
CA LEU A 86 -7.78 12.61 14.05
C LEU A 86 -7.92 14.14 13.94
N THR A 87 -6.83 14.84 13.60
CA THR A 87 -6.85 16.30 13.40
C THR A 87 -7.70 16.69 12.19
N THR A 88 -7.59 15.94 11.09
CA THR A 88 -8.39 16.17 9.88
C THR A 88 -9.86 15.88 10.14
N THR A 89 -10.17 14.77 10.82
CA THR A 89 -11.52 14.43 11.27
C THR A 89 -12.13 15.58 12.09
N ALA A 90 -11.42 16.06 13.11
CA ALA A 90 -11.90 17.15 13.96
C ALA A 90 -12.06 18.47 13.21
N ALA A 91 -11.12 18.82 12.33
CA ALA A 91 -11.17 20.05 11.55
C ALA A 91 -12.34 20.04 10.54
N VAL A 92 -12.53 18.94 9.83
CA VAL A 92 -13.65 18.76 8.91
C VAL A 92 -14.97 18.77 9.68
N ALA A 93 -15.04 18.10 10.83
CA ALA A 93 -16.25 18.10 11.67
C ALA A 93 -16.61 19.51 12.14
N ALA A 94 -15.65 20.27 12.67
CA ALA A 94 -15.87 21.63 13.14
C ALA A 94 -16.35 22.55 12.00
N VAL A 95 -15.71 22.48 10.83
CA VAL A 95 -16.08 23.31 9.68
C VAL A 95 -17.45 22.91 9.13
N SER A 96 -17.73 21.62 9.00
CA SER A 96 -19.00 21.14 8.44
C SER A 96 -20.17 21.44 9.37
N HIS A 97 -20.00 21.26 10.68
CA HIS A 97 -20.99 21.65 11.70
C HIS A 97 -21.28 23.16 11.67
N ALA A 98 -20.23 23.99 11.53
CA ALA A 98 -20.39 25.44 11.50
C ALA A 98 -21.02 25.96 10.19
N LEU A 99 -20.75 25.31 9.06
CA LEU A 99 -21.24 25.73 7.75
C LEU A 99 -22.64 25.16 7.41
N ILE A 100 -22.97 23.97 7.91
CA ILE A 100 -24.13 23.21 7.47
C ILE A 100 -25.02 22.92 8.69
N ALA A 101 -26.16 23.62 8.76
CA ALA A 101 -27.07 23.55 9.89
C ALA A 101 -27.59 22.13 10.21
N GLU A 102 -27.68 21.27 9.19
CA GLU A 102 -28.15 19.87 9.32
C GLU A 102 -27.09 18.93 9.89
N MET A 103 -25.82 19.33 9.95
CA MET A 103 -24.73 18.49 10.46
C MET A 103 -24.54 18.72 11.95
N THR A 104 -25.19 17.89 12.77
CA THR A 104 -24.87 17.81 14.21
C THR A 104 -23.43 17.33 14.42
N TRP A 105 -22.87 17.52 15.61
CA TRP A 105 -21.50 17.09 15.91
C TRP A 105 -21.22 15.62 15.52
N PRO A 106 -22.03 14.62 15.93
CA PRO A 106 -21.79 13.23 15.54
C PRO A 106 -21.78 13.03 14.02
N VAL A 107 -22.71 13.64 13.30
CA VAL A 107 -22.82 13.57 11.83
C VAL A 107 -21.62 14.24 11.15
N ALA A 108 -21.14 15.37 11.69
CA ALA A 108 -19.97 16.05 11.17
C ALA A 108 -18.68 15.25 11.42
N PHE A 109 -18.58 14.55 12.57
CA PHE A 109 -17.48 13.62 12.85
C PHE A 109 -17.50 12.39 11.92
N VAL A 110 -18.69 11.91 11.54
CA VAL A 110 -18.83 10.86 10.51
C VAL A 110 -18.20 11.32 9.18
N LEU A 111 -18.59 12.51 8.69
CA LEU A 111 -17.99 13.06 7.47
C LEU A 111 -16.47 13.23 7.59
N GLY A 112 -16.01 13.78 8.72
CA GLY A 112 -14.58 13.96 8.98
C GLY A 112 -13.80 12.65 8.98
N ALA A 113 -14.37 11.59 9.56
CA ALA A 113 -13.74 10.26 9.61
C ALA A 113 -13.65 9.65 8.21
N ILE A 114 -14.68 9.83 7.39
CA ILE A 114 -14.73 9.33 6.00
C ILE A 114 -13.64 9.97 5.11
N VAL A 115 -13.44 11.29 5.20
CA VAL A 115 -12.54 12.02 4.29
C VAL A 115 -11.11 12.21 4.80
N SER A 116 -10.85 11.85 6.06
CA SER A 116 -9.53 12.01 6.68
C SER A 116 -8.44 11.09 6.13
N PRO A 117 -8.65 9.77 5.91
CA PRO A 117 -7.57 8.87 5.49
C PRO A 117 -7.23 9.09 4.01
N PRO A 118 -5.98 9.41 3.66
CA PRO A 118 -5.52 9.35 2.27
C PRO A 118 -5.29 7.91 1.81
N ASP A 119 -5.46 7.69 0.52
CA ASP A 119 -5.12 6.49 -0.23
C ASP A 119 -3.71 6.63 -0.82
N ALA A 120 -2.74 5.91 -0.26
CA ALA A 120 -1.38 5.96 -0.79
C ALA A 120 -1.22 5.23 -2.11
N ILE A 121 -2.07 4.27 -2.49
CA ILE A 121 -1.88 3.48 -3.71
C ILE A 121 -1.96 4.37 -4.95
N ALA A 122 -2.93 5.28 -4.96
CA ALA A 122 -3.05 6.25 -6.03
C ALA A 122 -1.78 7.12 -6.14
N ALA A 123 -1.18 7.49 -4.99
CA ALA A 123 -0.01 8.34 -4.93
C ALA A 123 1.28 7.58 -5.28
N THR A 124 1.47 6.37 -4.76
CA THR A 124 2.65 5.53 -4.99
C THR A 124 2.77 5.12 -6.45
N THR A 125 1.66 4.86 -7.14
CA THR A 125 1.63 4.65 -8.60
C THR A 125 2.25 5.84 -9.36
N ILE A 126 2.02 7.08 -8.89
CA ILE A 126 2.61 8.29 -9.46
C ILE A 126 4.11 8.40 -9.09
N PHE A 127 4.44 8.12 -7.83
CA PHE A 127 5.82 8.21 -7.32
C PHE A 127 6.76 7.19 -7.94
N GLN A 128 6.32 5.95 -8.16
CA GLN A 128 7.08 4.90 -8.83
C GLN A 128 7.43 5.31 -10.27
N ARG A 129 6.48 5.92 -11.01
CA ARG A 129 6.72 6.45 -12.37
C ARG A 129 7.75 7.60 -12.39
N LEU A 130 7.84 8.37 -11.32
CA LEU A 130 8.69 9.57 -11.22
C LEU A 130 9.99 9.34 -10.43
N ARG A 131 10.28 8.09 -10.03
CA ARG A 131 11.47 7.71 -9.25
C ARG A 131 11.66 8.60 -8.01
N ALA A 132 10.59 8.70 -7.22
CA ALA A 132 10.63 9.45 -5.96
C ALA A 132 11.60 8.83 -4.95
N PRO A 133 12.17 9.61 -4.02
CA PRO A 133 13.01 9.07 -2.97
C PRO A 133 12.29 7.99 -2.14
N ARG A 134 12.98 6.87 -1.87
CA ARG A 134 12.41 5.69 -1.18
C ARG A 134 11.74 6.07 0.13
N ARG A 135 12.40 6.90 0.94
CA ARG A 135 11.86 7.38 2.22
C ARG A 135 10.48 8.05 2.09
N ILE A 136 10.21 8.79 1.01
CA ILE A 136 8.89 9.40 0.78
C ILE A 136 7.85 8.32 0.51
N VAL A 137 8.18 7.34 -0.33
CA VAL A 137 7.30 6.21 -0.66
C VAL A 137 6.98 5.41 0.61
N THR A 138 7.99 5.01 1.38
CA THR A 138 7.81 4.26 2.64
C THR A 138 6.94 5.00 3.67
N ILE A 139 7.11 6.33 3.80
CA ILE A 139 6.29 7.12 4.74
C ILE A 139 4.82 7.14 4.29
N LEU A 140 4.56 7.28 2.99
CA LEU A 140 3.21 7.34 2.45
C LEU A 140 2.51 5.98 2.47
N GLU A 141 3.20 4.91 2.09
CA GLU A 141 2.69 3.54 2.21
C GLU A 141 2.40 3.21 3.68
N GLY A 142 3.35 3.50 4.58
CA GLY A 142 3.18 3.30 6.01
C GLY A 142 2.03 4.11 6.61
N GLU A 143 1.82 5.36 6.17
CA GLU A 143 0.65 6.16 6.54
C GLU A 143 -0.64 5.44 6.14
N SER A 144 -0.73 4.95 4.90
CA SER A 144 -1.91 4.27 4.36
C SER A 144 -2.22 2.91 4.97
N LEU A 145 -1.20 2.22 5.48
CA LEU A 145 -1.39 0.95 6.18
C LEU A 145 -2.15 1.12 7.51
N VAL A 146 -2.00 2.26 8.18
CA VAL A 146 -2.48 2.44 9.56
C VAL A 146 -3.59 3.49 9.66
N ASN A 147 -3.64 4.45 8.72
CA ASN A 147 -4.64 5.51 8.71
C ASN A 147 -6.08 4.97 8.53
N ASP A 148 -6.28 3.94 7.70
CA ASP A 148 -7.57 3.35 7.40
C ASP A 148 -8.16 2.70 8.66
N ALA A 149 -7.31 2.04 9.46
CA ALA A 149 -7.72 1.51 10.76
C ALA A 149 -8.19 2.64 11.69
N THR A 150 -7.40 3.72 11.77
CA THR A 150 -7.72 4.85 12.64
C THR A 150 -9.02 5.53 12.20
N ALA A 151 -9.20 5.74 10.90
CA ALA A 151 -10.37 6.39 10.32
C ALA A 151 -11.63 5.53 10.47
N LEU A 152 -11.56 4.23 10.20
CA LEU A 152 -12.70 3.32 10.35
C LEU A 152 -13.11 3.14 11.81
N VAL A 153 -12.15 3.13 12.74
CA VAL A 153 -12.47 3.09 14.17
C VAL A 153 -13.11 4.42 14.61
N ALA A 154 -12.58 5.57 14.19
CA ALA A 154 -13.20 6.87 14.44
C ALA A 154 -14.61 6.96 13.85
N LEU A 155 -14.82 6.39 12.65
CA LEU A 155 -16.11 6.29 12.00
C LEU A 155 -17.10 5.45 12.82
N ARG A 156 -16.69 4.28 13.31
CA ARG A 156 -17.54 3.42 14.16
C ARG A 156 -18.02 4.17 15.40
N PHE A 157 -17.13 4.88 16.09
CA PHE A 157 -17.51 5.69 17.24
C PHE A 157 -18.43 6.86 16.87
N ALA A 158 -18.19 7.51 15.73
CA ALA A 158 -19.05 8.60 15.26
C ALA A 158 -20.45 8.10 14.88
N ILE A 159 -20.55 6.97 14.18
CA ILE A 159 -21.83 6.32 13.85
C ILE A 159 -22.54 5.89 15.13
N ALA A 160 -21.84 5.24 16.07
CA ALA A 160 -22.41 4.85 17.35
C ALA A 160 -22.98 6.07 18.11
N ALA A 161 -22.28 7.20 18.11
CA ALA A 161 -22.78 8.43 18.72
C ALA A 161 -24.00 9.01 18.00
N VAL A 162 -24.10 8.88 16.66
CA VAL A 162 -25.30 9.26 15.89
C VAL A 162 -26.49 8.36 16.25
N VAL A 163 -26.24 7.05 16.32
CA VAL A 163 -27.28 6.02 16.45
C VAL A 163 -27.80 5.94 17.89
N THR A 164 -26.91 5.95 18.89
CA THR A 164 -27.29 5.80 20.30
C THR A 164 -27.54 7.13 21.00
N GLY A 165 -27.12 8.26 20.41
CA GLY A 165 -27.23 9.59 21.00
C GLY A 165 -26.33 9.83 22.23
N SER A 166 -25.47 8.88 22.58
CA SER A 166 -24.57 8.97 23.74
C SER A 166 -23.12 8.71 23.35
N PHE A 167 -22.19 9.42 24.00
CA PHE A 167 -20.76 9.24 23.79
C PHE A 167 -20.03 9.24 25.13
N SER A 168 -19.28 8.15 25.38
CA SER A 168 -18.43 7.97 26.55
C SER A 168 -16.97 7.96 26.12
N PHE A 169 -16.24 9.05 26.40
CA PHE A 169 -14.84 9.18 25.98
C PHE A 169 -13.92 8.14 26.63
N GLY A 170 -14.20 7.77 27.89
CA GLY A 170 -13.40 6.80 28.64
C GLY A 170 -13.54 5.39 28.09
N GLU A 171 -14.77 4.94 27.86
CA GLU A 171 -15.05 3.63 27.25
C GLU A 171 -14.53 3.58 25.81
N ALA A 172 -14.77 4.62 25.01
CA ALA A 172 -14.26 4.70 23.64
C ALA A 172 -12.71 4.62 23.57
N SER A 173 -12.00 5.21 24.54
CA SER A 173 -10.54 5.15 24.60
C SER A 173 -10.03 3.75 24.94
N LEU A 174 -10.71 3.04 25.84
CA LEU A 174 -10.35 1.67 26.22
C LEU A 174 -10.68 0.68 25.10
N ASP A 175 -11.86 0.80 24.50
CA ASP A 175 -12.28 0.01 23.34
C ASP A 175 -11.33 0.23 22.16
N PHE A 176 -10.90 1.46 21.92
CA PHE A 176 -9.89 1.77 20.90
C PHE A 176 -8.59 0.98 21.09
N VAL A 177 -8.06 0.95 22.32
CA VAL A 177 -6.82 0.21 22.62
C VAL A 177 -7.04 -1.30 22.46
N LEU A 178 -8.18 -1.83 22.92
CA LEU A 178 -8.51 -3.25 22.78
C LEU A 178 -8.67 -3.66 21.31
N LEU A 179 -9.35 -2.85 20.50
CA LEU A 179 -9.50 -3.04 19.06
C LEU A 179 -8.15 -3.16 18.35
N ILE A 180 -7.20 -2.29 18.72
CA ILE A 180 -5.83 -2.28 18.18
C ILE A 180 -5.07 -3.53 18.60
N VAL A 181 -4.97 -3.78 19.91
CA VAL A 181 -4.14 -4.87 20.44
C VAL A 181 -4.65 -6.23 19.98
N GLY A 182 -5.97 -6.44 19.99
CA GLY A 182 -6.58 -7.68 19.52
C GLY A 182 -6.38 -7.90 18.02
N GLY A 183 -6.53 -6.85 17.20
CA GLY A 183 -6.26 -6.91 15.76
C GLY A 183 -4.81 -7.28 15.47
N VAL A 184 -3.86 -6.60 16.13
CA VAL A 184 -2.42 -6.90 16.02
C VAL A 184 -2.12 -8.34 16.39
N ALA A 185 -2.64 -8.82 17.52
CA ALA A 185 -2.40 -10.18 18.01
C ALA A 185 -2.92 -11.26 17.05
N ILE A 186 -4.15 -11.09 16.54
CA ILE A 186 -4.76 -12.02 15.57
C ILE A 186 -3.95 -12.03 14.26
N GLY A 187 -3.59 -10.86 13.75
CA GLY A 187 -2.81 -10.76 12.52
C GLY A 187 -1.43 -11.40 12.62
N LEU A 188 -0.72 -11.21 13.74
CA LEU A 188 0.55 -11.91 14.00
C LEU A 188 0.35 -13.42 14.08
N GLY A 189 -0.72 -13.90 14.73
CA GLY A 189 -1.06 -15.31 14.80
C GLY A 189 -1.29 -15.93 13.43
N ILE A 190 -2.05 -15.24 12.56
CA ILE A 190 -2.36 -15.71 11.20
C ILE A 190 -1.14 -15.63 10.29
N GLY A 191 -0.36 -14.55 10.35
CA GLY A 191 0.90 -14.43 9.59
C GLY A 191 1.92 -15.50 9.99
N TRP A 192 1.99 -15.83 11.29
CA TRP A 192 2.81 -16.94 11.79
C TRP A 192 2.33 -18.30 11.28
N LEU A 193 1.02 -18.56 11.37
CA LEU A 193 0.43 -19.81 10.89
C LEU A 193 0.65 -19.99 9.38
N LEU A 194 0.43 -18.93 8.58
CA LEU A 194 0.64 -18.93 7.14
C LEU A 194 2.09 -19.31 6.80
N GLY A 195 3.07 -18.64 7.42
CA GLY A 195 4.48 -18.97 7.20
C GLY A 195 4.84 -20.38 7.63
N ARG A 196 4.16 -20.93 8.64
CA ARG A 196 4.38 -22.31 9.10
C ARG A 196 3.82 -23.34 8.13
N VAL A 197 2.63 -23.08 7.57
CA VAL A 197 1.96 -23.96 6.61
C VAL A 197 2.72 -23.95 5.28
N ILE A 198 3.07 -22.77 4.78
CA ILE A 198 3.83 -22.63 3.52
C ILE A 198 5.17 -23.34 3.59
N ALA A 199 5.86 -23.32 4.73
CA ALA A 199 7.12 -24.05 4.90
C ALA A 199 7.00 -25.59 4.78
N TYR A 200 5.78 -26.14 4.74
CA TYR A 200 5.51 -27.56 4.51
C TYR A 200 4.97 -27.86 3.10
N LEU A 201 4.78 -26.83 2.29
CA LEU A 201 4.31 -26.94 0.92
C LEU A 201 5.49 -26.77 -0.03
N ASP A 202 5.37 -27.39 -1.20
CA ASP A 202 6.35 -27.31 -2.28
C ASP A 202 5.58 -27.26 -3.62
N ASP A 203 4.52 -26.45 -3.64
CA ASP A 203 3.59 -26.30 -4.76
C ASP A 203 3.21 -24.82 -4.90
N PRO A 204 3.78 -24.11 -5.91
CA PRO A 204 3.58 -22.67 -6.07
C PRO A 204 2.11 -22.25 -6.19
N PRO A 205 1.25 -22.92 -6.99
CA PRO A 205 -0.19 -22.61 -6.99
C PRO A 205 -0.86 -22.65 -5.61
N ILE A 206 -0.59 -23.66 -4.80
CA ILE A 206 -1.19 -23.79 -3.46
C ILE A 206 -0.66 -22.69 -2.53
N GLU A 207 0.65 -22.44 -2.55
CA GLU A 207 1.27 -21.38 -1.74
C GLU A 207 0.66 -20.01 -2.07
N ILE A 208 0.55 -19.68 -3.36
CA ILE A 208 -0.04 -18.41 -3.82
C ILE A 208 -1.51 -18.32 -3.38
N ALA A 209 -2.28 -19.40 -3.54
CA ALA A 209 -3.68 -19.43 -3.09
C ALA A 209 -3.80 -19.16 -1.58
N LEU A 210 -2.91 -19.72 -0.75
CA LEU A 210 -2.87 -19.44 0.69
C LEU A 210 -2.53 -17.98 0.97
N THR A 211 -1.58 -17.38 0.23
CA THR A 211 -1.30 -15.94 0.39
C THR A 211 -2.51 -15.08 0.05
N LEU A 212 -3.30 -15.45 -0.96
CA LEU A 212 -4.53 -14.73 -1.33
C LEU A 212 -5.67 -14.93 -0.30
N LEU A 213 -5.72 -16.05 0.40
CA LEU A 213 -6.71 -16.33 1.44
C LEU A 213 -6.37 -15.67 2.79
N ALA A 214 -5.08 -15.55 3.10
CA ALA A 214 -4.57 -14.96 4.34
C ALA A 214 -5.18 -13.59 4.71
N PRO A 215 -5.30 -12.59 3.81
CA PRO A 215 -5.94 -11.31 4.13
C PRO A 215 -7.37 -11.48 4.64
N PHE A 216 -8.17 -12.31 3.98
CA PHE A 216 -9.56 -12.54 4.36
C PHE A 216 -9.65 -13.29 5.69
N ALA A 217 -8.79 -14.29 5.89
CA ALA A 217 -8.71 -14.99 7.16
C ALA A 217 -8.36 -14.04 8.31
N ALA A 218 -7.39 -13.14 8.11
CA ALA A 218 -7.01 -12.14 9.11
C ALA A 218 -8.14 -11.15 9.40
N TYR A 219 -8.73 -10.59 8.35
CA TYR A 219 -9.79 -9.61 8.46
C TYR A 219 -11.03 -10.18 9.15
N LEU A 220 -11.56 -11.30 8.66
CA LEU A 220 -12.78 -11.92 9.17
C LEU A 220 -12.60 -12.43 10.61
N SER A 221 -11.46 -13.03 10.94
CA SER A 221 -11.21 -13.51 12.30
C SER A 221 -11.19 -12.36 13.31
N ALA A 222 -10.61 -11.22 12.95
CA ALA A 222 -10.61 -10.06 13.83
C ALA A 222 -11.99 -9.41 13.94
N GLU A 223 -12.68 -9.18 12.82
CA GLU A 223 -14.03 -8.56 12.84
C GLU A 223 -15.06 -9.40 13.60
N THR A 224 -15.07 -10.72 13.42
CA THR A 224 -15.99 -11.62 14.15
C THR A 224 -15.74 -11.64 15.66
N LEU A 225 -14.50 -11.37 16.08
CA LEU A 225 -14.13 -11.23 17.49
C LEU A 225 -14.26 -9.79 18.01
N GLY A 226 -14.74 -8.86 17.18
CA GLY A 226 -14.92 -7.45 17.53
C GLY A 226 -13.61 -6.67 17.62
N PHE A 227 -12.54 -7.12 16.95
CA PHE A 227 -11.24 -6.45 16.83
C PHE A 227 -11.05 -5.80 15.45
N SER A 228 -9.99 -4.99 15.27
CA SER A 228 -9.73 -4.32 14.00
C SER A 228 -9.27 -5.28 12.90
N GLY A 229 -10.14 -5.56 11.91
CA GLY A 229 -9.82 -6.36 10.72
C GLY A 229 -8.69 -5.78 9.88
N VAL A 230 -8.64 -4.45 9.77
CA VAL A 230 -7.58 -3.71 9.06
C VAL A 230 -6.22 -3.99 9.70
N LEU A 231 -6.07 -3.81 11.00
CA LEU A 231 -4.80 -4.01 11.68
C LEU A 231 -4.37 -5.48 11.67
N ALA A 232 -5.32 -6.41 11.80
CA ALA A 232 -5.01 -7.83 11.66
C ALA A 232 -4.45 -8.18 10.28
N THR A 233 -5.04 -7.61 9.23
CA THR A 233 -4.57 -7.82 7.85
C THR A 233 -3.17 -7.24 7.64
N VAL A 234 -2.94 -6.01 8.11
CA VAL A 234 -1.67 -5.30 7.97
C VAL A 234 -0.55 -5.99 8.75
N THR A 235 -0.79 -6.40 10.00
CA THR A 235 0.23 -7.08 10.80
C THR A 235 0.52 -8.49 10.29
N SER A 236 -0.50 -9.19 9.74
CA SER A 236 -0.30 -10.46 9.05
C SER A 236 0.60 -10.30 7.82
N GLY A 237 0.32 -9.31 6.97
CA GLY A 237 1.11 -8.98 5.79
C GLY A 237 2.55 -8.59 6.12
N LEU A 238 2.76 -7.66 7.06
CA LEU A 238 4.10 -7.22 7.49
C LEU A 238 4.92 -8.38 8.07
N TYR A 239 4.29 -9.24 8.86
CA TYR A 239 4.98 -10.39 9.46
C TYR A 239 5.36 -11.44 8.42
N PHE A 240 4.42 -11.78 7.54
CA PHE A 240 4.65 -12.79 6.51
C PHE A 240 5.61 -12.30 5.43
N GLY A 241 5.51 -11.04 4.98
CA GLY A 241 6.42 -10.42 4.02
C GLY A 241 7.89 -10.57 4.43
N ARG A 242 8.20 -10.30 5.71
CA ARG A 242 9.56 -10.49 6.25
C ARG A 242 10.05 -11.95 6.19
N ARG A 243 9.15 -12.93 6.26
CA ARG A 243 9.49 -14.36 6.18
C ARG A 243 9.42 -14.93 4.77
N ALA A 244 8.77 -14.25 3.83
CA ALA A 244 8.54 -14.71 2.48
C ALA A 244 9.84 -15.10 1.76
N ALA A 245 10.90 -14.30 1.90
CA ALA A 245 12.21 -14.57 1.29
C ALA A 245 12.83 -15.93 1.71
N THR A 246 12.51 -16.39 2.93
CA THR A 246 12.97 -17.70 3.44
C THR A 246 11.94 -18.81 3.26
N ALA A 247 10.66 -18.48 3.29
CA ALA A 247 9.56 -19.46 3.32
C ALA A 247 9.09 -19.90 1.93
N LEU A 248 9.17 -19.03 0.92
CA LEU A 248 8.72 -19.33 -0.44
C LEU A 248 9.89 -19.80 -1.32
N GLY A 249 9.58 -20.64 -2.32
CA GLY A 249 10.51 -20.96 -3.42
C GLY A 249 10.59 -19.83 -4.47
N ALA A 250 11.54 -19.95 -5.40
CA ALA A 250 11.74 -18.98 -6.49
C ALA A 250 10.49 -18.87 -7.39
N ALA A 251 9.95 -20.02 -7.82
CA ALA A 251 8.74 -20.09 -8.64
C ALA A 251 7.54 -19.41 -7.96
N SER A 252 7.32 -19.69 -6.68
CA SER A 252 6.24 -19.09 -5.88
C SER A 252 6.39 -17.58 -5.71
N ARG A 253 7.62 -17.06 -5.57
CA ARG A 253 7.88 -15.61 -5.53
C ARG A 253 7.56 -14.94 -6.87
N LEU A 254 8.10 -15.47 -7.97
CA LEU A 254 7.92 -14.89 -9.31
C LEU A 254 6.45 -14.93 -9.75
N GLN A 255 5.80 -16.09 -9.62
CA GLN A 255 4.39 -16.25 -9.95
C GLN A 255 3.50 -15.47 -8.98
N GLY A 256 3.83 -15.46 -7.69
CA GLY A 256 3.12 -14.72 -6.66
C GLY A 256 3.10 -13.22 -6.92
N GLU A 257 4.23 -12.61 -7.26
CA GLU A 257 4.32 -11.18 -7.59
C GLU A 257 3.40 -10.83 -8.76
N ALA A 258 3.39 -11.65 -9.83
CA ALA A 258 2.53 -11.45 -10.99
C ALA A 258 1.03 -11.59 -10.64
N VAL A 259 0.67 -12.62 -9.86
CA VAL A 259 -0.72 -12.85 -9.43
C VAL A 259 -1.21 -11.72 -8.54
N TRP A 260 -0.42 -11.31 -7.55
CA TRP A 260 -0.76 -10.18 -6.68
C TRP A 260 -0.90 -8.89 -7.49
N GLY A 261 0.01 -8.61 -8.42
CA GLY A 261 -0.10 -7.46 -9.32
C GLY A 261 -1.41 -7.44 -10.11
N PHE A 262 -1.83 -8.59 -10.64
CA PHE A 262 -3.12 -8.74 -11.32
C PHE A 262 -4.32 -8.53 -10.39
N VAL A 263 -4.31 -9.18 -9.22
CA VAL A 263 -5.41 -9.06 -8.23
C VAL A 263 -5.57 -7.62 -7.80
N ILE A 264 -4.49 -6.94 -7.44
CA ILE A 264 -4.51 -5.54 -7.00
C ILE A 264 -4.94 -4.61 -8.13
N PHE A 265 -4.52 -4.87 -9.37
CA PHE A 265 -5.01 -4.14 -10.55
C PHE A 265 -6.53 -4.26 -10.69
N VAL A 266 -7.08 -5.47 -10.58
CA VAL A 266 -8.52 -5.71 -10.71
C VAL A 266 -9.29 -5.08 -9.54
N VAL A 267 -8.85 -5.30 -8.31
CA VAL A 267 -9.51 -4.81 -7.09
C VAL A 267 -9.53 -3.28 -7.08
N ASN A 268 -8.38 -2.62 -7.29
CA ASN A 268 -8.32 -1.16 -7.37
C ASN A 268 -9.09 -0.64 -8.58
N GLY A 269 -8.98 -1.32 -9.72
CA GLY A 269 -9.64 -0.91 -10.94
C GLY A 269 -11.17 -0.88 -10.80
N LEU A 270 -11.72 -1.93 -10.19
CA LEU A 270 -13.12 -2.00 -9.81
C LEU A 270 -13.48 -0.93 -8.79
N ALA A 271 -12.66 -0.72 -7.76
CA ALA A 271 -12.94 0.29 -6.76
C ALA A 271 -13.06 1.68 -7.39
N PHE A 272 -12.05 2.12 -8.17
CA PHE A 272 -12.02 3.43 -8.82
C PHE A 272 -13.16 3.64 -9.84
N ILE A 273 -13.47 2.64 -10.68
CA ILE A 273 -14.58 2.80 -11.64
C ILE A 273 -15.93 2.88 -10.93
N LEU A 274 -16.11 2.12 -9.84
CA LEU A 274 -17.33 2.15 -9.02
C LEU A 274 -17.49 3.51 -8.32
N ILE A 275 -16.39 4.15 -7.90
CA ILE A 275 -16.46 5.55 -7.43
C ILE A 275 -17.09 6.43 -8.50
N GLY A 276 -16.54 6.41 -9.72
CA GLY A 276 -17.04 7.25 -10.81
C GLY A 276 -18.52 7.01 -11.13
N LEU A 277 -18.94 5.74 -11.14
CA LEU A 277 -20.31 5.35 -11.47
C LEU A 277 -21.36 5.84 -10.47
N GLN A 278 -20.99 6.14 -9.23
CA GLN A 278 -21.95 6.54 -8.18
C GLN A 278 -22.31 8.03 -8.19
N LEU A 279 -21.59 8.87 -8.94
CA LEU A 279 -21.86 10.32 -8.93
C LEU A 279 -23.29 10.71 -9.37
N PRO A 280 -23.85 10.15 -10.45
CA PRO A 280 -25.18 10.53 -10.91
C PRO A 280 -26.24 10.32 -9.82
N ASP A 281 -26.22 9.16 -9.15
CA ASP A 281 -27.18 8.84 -8.09
C ASP A 281 -27.08 9.82 -6.90
N VAL A 282 -25.85 10.24 -6.57
CA VAL A 282 -25.57 11.21 -5.51
C VAL A 282 -25.99 12.63 -5.89
N LEU A 283 -25.97 12.98 -7.19
CA LEU A 283 -26.47 14.27 -7.67
C LEU A 283 -28.00 14.28 -7.73
N ASP A 284 -28.62 13.18 -8.17
CA ASP A 284 -30.07 13.05 -8.26
C ASP A 284 -30.73 13.10 -6.87
N SER A 285 -30.09 12.53 -5.84
CA SER A 285 -30.59 12.61 -4.46
C SER A 285 -30.56 14.03 -3.86
N LEU A 286 -29.84 14.97 -4.49
CA LEU A 286 -29.70 16.35 -4.02
C LEU A 286 -30.32 17.38 -4.97
N ALA A 287 -31.13 16.95 -5.95
CA ALA A 287 -31.69 17.80 -6.99
C ALA A 287 -32.52 18.99 -6.46
N ASP A 288 -33.14 18.85 -5.29
CA ASP A 288 -33.98 19.88 -4.67
C ASP A 288 -33.19 20.99 -3.95
N ARG A 289 -31.86 20.88 -3.87
CA ARG A 289 -31.00 21.83 -3.13
C ARG A 289 -30.30 22.83 -4.05
N PRO A 290 -29.97 24.03 -3.54
CA PRO A 290 -29.23 25.02 -4.33
C PRO A 290 -27.80 24.54 -4.62
N VAL A 291 -27.57 24.12 -5.86
CA VAL A 291 -26.27 23.62 -6.37
C VAL A 291 -25.09 24.54 -6.02
N PRO A 292 -25.17 25.88 -6.16
CA PRO A 292 -24.03 26.75 -5.84
C PRO A 292 -23.59 26.66 -4.38
N ALA A 293 -24.53 26.53 -3.45
CA ALA A 293 -24.22 26.39 -2.03
C ALA A 293 -23.54 25.04 -1.76
N LEU A 294 -24.06 23.95 -2.31
CA LEU A 294 -23.46 22.62 -2.16
C LEU A 294 -22.02 22.58 -2.69
N LEU A 295 -21.77 23.14 -3.87
CA LEU A 295 -20.43 23.22 -4.45
C LEU A 295 -19.49 24.07 -3.59
N TRP A 296 -19.97 25.19 -3.04
CA TRP A 296 -19.19 26.02 -2.12
C TRP A 296 -18.80 25.24 -0.86
N HIS A 297 -19.75 24.59 -0.18
CA HIS A 297 -19.47 23.79 1.01
C HIS A 297 -18.46 22.68 0.70
N ALA A 298 -18.65 21.95 -0.40
CA ALA A 298 -17.75 20.89 -0.82
C ALA A 298 -16.33 21.41 -1.11
N ALA A 299 -16.21 22.58 -1.77
CA ALA A 299 -14.93 23.22 -2.03
C ALA A 299 -14.21 23.64 -0.74
N VAL A 300 -14.96 24.17 0.24
CA VAL A 300 -14.39 24.53 1.55
C VAL A 300 -13.93 23.29 2.31
N ILE A 301 -14.72 22.22 2.33
CA ILE A 301 -14.33 20.95 2.99
C ILE A 301 -13.08 20.36 2.32
N ALA A 302 -13.02 20.31 0.99
CA ALA A 302 -11.84 19.85 0.26
C ALA A 302 -10.60 20.72 0.56
N LEU A 303 -10.77 22.04 0.63
CA LEU A 303 -9.70 22.96 0.99
C LEU A 303 -9.19 22.71 2.41
N VAL A 304 -10.09 22.50 3.39
CA VAL A 304 -9.72 22.18 4.78
C VAL A 304 -8.88 20.92 4.84
N VAL A 305 -9.31 19.87 4.15
CA VAL A 305 -8.62 18.59 4.08
C VAL A 305 -7.19 18.74 3.52
N ILE A 306 -7.01 19.59 2.50
CA ILE A 306 -5.69 19.89 1.93
C ILE A 306 -4.85 20.74 2.89
N VAL A 307 -5.41 21.85 3.39
CA VAL A 307 -4.70 22.81 4.25
C VAL A 307 -4.26 22.18 5.56
N VAL A 308 -5.12 21.38 6.20
CA VAL A 308 -4.78 20.67 7.46
C VAL A 308 -3.58 19.76 7.25
N ARG A 309 -3.48 19.06 6.11
CA ARG A 309 -2.31 18.24 5.79
C ARG A 309 -1.03 19.08 5.73
N PHE A 310 -1.05 20.24 5.06
CA PHE A 310 0.11 21.16 5.05
C PHE A 310 0.46 21.68 6.45
N LEU A 311 -0.54 22.13 7.20
CA LEU A 311 -0.39 22.66 8.55
C LEU A 311 0.10 21.61 9.55
N TRP A 312 -0.13 20.33 9.29
CA TRP A 312 0.37 19.24 10.13
C TRP A 312 1.76 18.77 9.72
N VAL A 313 1.96 18.45 8.43
CA VAL A 313 3.17 17.79 7.93
C VAL A 313 4.42 18.66 8.12
N PHE A 314 4.32 19.97 7.89
CA PHE A 314 5.45 20.88 8.06
C PHE A 314 5.91 20.98 9.53
N PRO A 315 5.05 21.36 10.50
CA PRO A 315 5.43 21.38 11.91
C PRO A 315 5.83 20.01 12.45
N ALA A 316 5.11 18.94 12.11
CA ALA A 316 5.43 17.58 12.55
C ALA A 316 6.85 17.16 12.12
N THR A 317 7.30 17.64 10.95
CA THR A 317 8.64 17.37 10.44
C THR A 317 9.71 18.26 11.08
N TYR A 318 9.49 19.58 11.14
CA TYR A 318 10.56 20.53 11.51
C TYR A 318 10.66 20.83 13.01
N LEU A 319 9.53 20.89 13.73
CA LEU A 319 9.50 21.31 15.13
C LEU A 319 10.29 20.37 16.07
N PRO A 320 10.16 19.03 15.96
CA PRO A 320 10.91 18.13 16.84
C PRO A 320 12.42 18.21 16.66
N ARG A 321 12.88 18.40 15.42
CA ARG A 321 14.29 18.56 15.08
C ARG A 321 14.82 19.92 15.56
N ARG A 322 13.99 20.95 15.62
CA ARG A 322 14.38 22.23 16.24
C ARG A 322 14.56 22.11 17.74
N LEU A 323 13.68 21.36 18.42
CA LEU A 323 13.66 21.24 19.88
C LEU A 323 14.66 20.22 20.44
N SER A 324 15.03 19.18 19.68
CA SER A 324 15.94 18.12 20.14
C SER A 324 17.24 18.03 19.34
N ALA A 325 18.36 18.37 19.97
CA ALA A 325 19.70 18.25 19.37
C ALA A 325 20.07 16.79 19.06
N GLY A 326 19.68 15.85 19.93
CA GLY A 326 19.92 14.41 19.72
C GLY A 326 19.16 13.86 18.52
N MET A 327 18.00 14.43 18.20
CA MET A 327 17.23 14.06 17.02
C MET A 327 17.87 14.56 15.73
N ARG A 328 18.41 15.79 15.72
CA ARG A 328 19.13 16.32 14.55
C ARG A 328 20.37 15.48 14.18
N ALA A 329 21.04 14.92 15.19
CA ALA A 329 22.21 14.08 14.98
C ALA A 329 21.86 12.72 14.37
N ARG A 330 20.67 12.18 14.67
CA ARG A 330 20.20 10.87 14.17
C ARG A 330 19.40 10.95 12.87
N ASP A 331 18.69 12.04 12.65
CA ASP A 331 17.79 12.23 11.50
C ASP A 331 17.87 13.70 11.00
N PRO A 332 18.75 13.98 10.01
CA PRO A 332 18.96 15.33 9.51
C PRO A 332 17.70 15.94 8.90
N TYR A 333 17.72 17.25 8.69
CA TYR A 333 16.55 17.97 8.16
C TYR A 333 16.21 17.48 6.75
N PRO A 334 14.99 16.94 6.52
CA PRO A 334 14.56 16.62 5.18
C PRO A 334 14.37 17.91 4.37
N SER A 335 14.61 17.80 3.07
CA SER A 335 14.39 18.93 2.15
C SER A 335 12.93 19.39 2.22
N TRP A 336 12.71 20.71 2.27
CA TRP A 336 11.36 21.27 2.26
C TRP A 336 10.58 20.88 1.00
N ARG A 337 11.29 20.57 -0.08
CA ARG A 337 10.73 20.06 -1.34
C ARG A 337 10.07 18.69 -1.12
N GLY A 338 10.76 17.77 -0.45
CA GLY A 338 10.18 16.46 -0.10
C GLY A 338 8.99 16.58 0.83
N VAL A 339 9.07 17.47 1.83
CA VAL A 339 7.96 17.73 2.77
C VAL A 339 6.74 18.32 2.06
N ALA A 340 6.94 19.24 1.11
CA ALA A 340 5.87 19.80 0.28
C ALA A 340 5.20 18.73 -0.59
N VAL A 341 5.99 17.82 -1.17
CA VAL A 341 5.48 16.68 -1.96
C VAL A 341 4.64 15.74 -1.10
N VAL A 342 5.10 15.35 0.10
CA VAL A 342 4.33 14.54 1.07
C VAL A 342 3.04 15.25 1.51
N SER A 343 3.10 16.57 1.68
CA SER A 343 1.93 17.38 2.04
C SER A 343 0.89 17.44 0.92
N TRP A 344 1.33 17.43 -0.35
CA TRP A 344 0.46 17.48 -1.52
C TRP A 344 -0.08 16.11 -1.95
N SER A 345 0.53 15.01 -1.51
CA SER A 345 0.20 13.64 -1.94
C SER A 345 -0.95 12.97 -1.18
N GLY A 346 -1.82 13.74 -0.54
CA GLY A 346 -2.98 13.23 0.19
C GLY A 346 -4.17 12.91 -0.73
N LEU A 347 -3.99 12.00 -1.70
CA LEU A 347 -5.09 11.57 -2.57
C LEU A 347 -6.10 10.79 -1.74
N ARG A 348 -7.42 11.03 -1.87
CA ARG A 348 -8.45 10.17 -1.23
C ARG A 348 -8.93 9.16 -2.26
N GLY A 349 -9.39 8.00 -1.79
CA GLY A 349 -9.66 6.87 -2.67
C GLY A 349 -10.82 5.98 -2.23
N ALA A 350 -10.70 4.71 -2.57
CA ALA A 350 -11.77 3.71 -2.46
C ALA A 350 -12.30 3.53 -1.04
N VAL A 351 -11.42 3.60 -0.04
CA VAL A 351 -11.76 3.35 1.37
C VAL A 351 -12.71 4.42 1.90
N SER A 352 -12.46 5.70 1.58
CA SER A 352 -13.37 6.79 1.91
C SER A 352 -14.75 6.58 1.31
N LEU A 353 -14.85 6.12 0.07
CA LEU A 353 -16.15 5.86 -0.53
C LEU A 353 -16.85 4.66 0.14
N ALA A 354 -16.12 3.56 0.37
CA ALA A 354 -16.65 2.39 1.06
C ALA A 354 -17.24 2.76 2.43
N ALA A 355 -16.51 3.58 3.18
CA ALA A 355 -16.93 4.15 4.45
C ALA A 355 -18.16 5.06 4.35
N ALA A 356 -18.28 5.84 3.27
CA ALA A 356 -19.46 6.67 3.04
C ALA A 356 -20.69 5.81 2.71
N LEU A 357 -20.52 4.75 1.92
CA LEU A 357 -21.60 3.85 1.54
C LEU A 357 -22.07 2.96 2.70
N SER A 358 -21.18 2.66 3.65
CA SER A 358 -21.48 1.87 4.85
C SER A 358 -22.30 2.58 5.91
N LEU A 359 -22.69 3.82 5.65
CA LEU A 359 -23.60 4.51 6.53
C LEU A 359 -24.97 3.80 6.54
N PRO A 360 -25.46 3.44 7.75
CA PRO A 360 -26.80 2.89 7.90
C PRO A 360 -27.83 3.77 7.21
N THR A 361 -28.89 3.16 6.69
CA THR A 361 -30.03 3.91 6.13
C THR A 361 -30.95 4.44 7.22
N VAL A 362 -30.99 3.75 8.37
CA VAL A 362 -31.83 4.07 9.53
C VAL A 362 -31.04 4.02 10.83
N THR A 363 -31.47 4.76 11.84
CA THR A 363 -30.98 4.72 13.22
C THR A 363 -31.72 3.66 14.05
N ASP A 364 -31.28 3.39 15.29
CA ASP A 364 -31.93 2.47 16.23
C ASP A 364 -33.37 2.90 16.59
N THR A 365 -33.67 4.19 16.44
CA THR A 365 -35.03 4.74 16.62
C THR A 365 -35.95 4.48 15.42
N GLY A 366 -35.42 3.95 14.31
CA GLY A 366 -36.13 3.73 13.06
C GLY A 366 -36.20 4.97 12.15
N ASP A 367 -35.60 6.08 12.56
CA ASP A 367 -35.54 7.31 11.77
C ASP A 367 -34.48 7.21 10.65
N PRO A 368 -34.63 7.92 9.53
CA PRO A 368 -33.59 7.97 8.50
C PRO A 368 -32.27 8.52 9.05
N PHE A 369 -31.14 7.97 8.58
CA PHE A 369 -29.83 8.47 8.99
C PHE A 369 -29.67 9.96 8.59
N PRO A 370 -29.34 10.85 9.54
CA PRO A 370 -29.32 12.28 9.29
C PRO A 370 -28.25 12.68 8.27
N ALA A 371 -28.63 13.50 7.29
CA ALA A 371 -27.75 14.09 6.29
C ALA A 371 -26.88 13.08 5.49
N ARG A 372 -27.32 11.83 5.35
CA ARG A 372 -26.59 10.76 4.65
C ARG A 372 -26.18 11.17 3.22
N ASP A 373 -27.10 11.72 2.46
CA ASP A 373 -26.85 12.10 1.06
C ASP A 373 -25.86 13.27 0.95
N LEU A 374 -25.87 14.20 1.92
CA LEU A 374 -24.87 15.25 2.01
C LEU A 374 -23.47 14.68 2.31
N ILE A 375 -23.38 13.69 3.20
CA ILE A 375 -22.11 13.04 3.52
C ILE A 375 -21.55 12.35 2.28
N LEU A 376 -22.38 11.57 1.56
CA LEU A 376 -21.99 10.91 0.32
C LEU A 376 -21.48 11.93 -0.72
N PHE A 377 -22.21 13.03 -0.91
CA PHE A 377 -21.82 14.08 -1.85
C PHE A 377 -20.50 14.75 -1.49
N PHE A 378 -20.32 15.18 -0.23
CA PHE A 378 -19.07 15.82 0.17
C PHE A 378 -17.89 14.86 0.14
N ALA A 379 -18.06 13.62 0.58
CA ALA A 379 -17.02 12.59 0.48
C ALA A 379 -16.61 12.38 -0.97
N PHE A 380 -17.58 12.25 -1.88
CA PHE A 380 -17.32 12.11 -3.31
C PHE A 380 -16.56 13.31 -3.89
N VAL A 381 -17.01 14.54 -3.63
CA VAL A 381 -16.35 15.75 -4.18
C VAL A 381 -14.93 15.88 -3.63
N VAL A 382 -14.69 15.57 -2.35
CA VAL A 382 -13.34 15.56 -1.77
C VAL A 382 -12.46 14.51 -2.45
N ILE A 383 -12.97 13.30 -2.69
CA ILE A 383 -12.26 12.25 -3.44
C ILE A 383 -11.92 12.76 -4.84
N LEU A 384 -12.88 13.34 -5.57
CA LEU A 384 -12.66 13.85 -6.92
C LEU A 384 -11.60 14.96 -6.96
N VAL A 385 -11.72 15.95 -6.08
CA VAL A 385 -10.78 17.10 -6.02
C VAL A 385 -9.37 16.63 -5.66
N THR A 386 -9.24 15.71 -4.72
CA THR A 386 -7.93 15.23 -4.27
C THR A 386 -7.33 14.25 -5.28
N LEU A 387 -8.06 13.21 -5.68
CA LEU A 387 -7.59 12.19 -6.61
C LEU A 387 -7.30 12.75 -8.01
N VAL A 388 -8.23 13.51 -8.59
CA VAL A 388 -8.06 14.09 -9.94
C VAL A 388 -7.23 15.36 -9.87
N GLY A 389 -7.57 16.30 -8.99
CA GLY A 389 -6.89 17.59 -8.90
C GLY A 389 -5.46 17.48 -8.36
N GLN A 390 -5.26 16.89 -7.18
CA GLN A 390 -3.90 16.71 -6.65
C GLN A 390 -3.14 15.63 -7.44
N GLY A 391 -3.79 14.55 -7.87
CA GLY A 391 -3.14 13.48 -8.64
C GLY A 391 -2.60 13.93 -10.00
N LEU A 392 -3.33 14.77 -10.75
CA LEU A 392 -2.84 15.33 -12.02
C LEU A 392 -1.76 16.40 -11.83
N SER A 393 -1.81 17.15 -10.72
CA SER A 393 -0.84 18.21 -10.43
C SER A 393 0.44 17.72 -9.75
N LEU A 394 0.42 16.56 -9.09
CA LEU A 394 1.56 15.98 -8.38
C LEU A 394 2.79 15.74 -9.29
N PRO A 395 2.67 15.17 -10.50
CA PRO A 395 3.81 15.04 -11.41
C PRO A 395 4.45 16.37 -11.79
N TRP A 396 3.62 17.40 -12.01
CA TRP A 396 4.11 18.74 -12.32
C TRP A 396 4.86 19.35 -11.12
N LEU A 397 4.31 19.21 -9.92
CA LEU A 397 4.92 19.70 -8.68
C LEU A 397 6.29 19.04 -8.43
N MET A 398 6.38 17.71 -8.56
CA MET A 398 7.64 16.98 -8.38
C MET A 398 8.72 17.42 -9.37
N ARG A 399 8.38 17.54 -10.65
CA ARG A 399 9.31 18.03 -11.69
C ARG A 399 9.75 19.46 -11.41
N ARG A 400 8.84 20.32 -10.96
CA ARG A 400 9.14 21.72 -10.66
C ARG A 400 10.05 21.89 -9.46
N LEU A 401 9.86 21.05 -8.43
CA LEU A 401 10.67 21.06 -7.22
C LEU A 401 11.99 20.29 -7.37
N GLY A 402 12.14 19.46 -8.40
CA GLY A 402 13.34 18.63 -8.62
C GLY A 402 13.49 17.55 -7.54
N VAL A 403 12.38 16.98 -7.07
CA VAL A 403 12.39 15.85 -6.13
C VAL A 403 12.49 14.57 -6.97
N ALA A 404 13.72 14.11 -7.21
CA ALA A 404 14.00 12.89 -7.94
C ALA A 404 15.25 12.21 -7.38
N ASP A 405 15.22 10.88 -7.42
CA ASP A 405 16.32 9.93 -7.26
C ASP A 405 16.99 9.88 -5.87
N ASP A 406 16.99 8.68 -5.29
CA ASP A 406 17.70 8.39 -4.05
C ASP A 406 18.88 7.46 -4.36
N ARG A 407 20.09 8.03 -4.45
CA ARG A 407 21.32 7.25 -4.67
C ARG A 407 21.54 6.16 -3.61
N ALA A 408 20.92 6.27 -2.43
CA ALA A 408 21.01 5.24 -1.40
C ALA A 408 20.40 3.91 -1.89
N ALA A 409 19.34 3.98 -2.70
CA ALA A 409 18.68 2.81 -3.25
C ALA A 409 19.60 1.97 -4.14
N GLU A 410 20.29 2.65 -5.03
CA GLU A 410 21.25 2.07 -5.97
C GLU A 410 22.48 1.54 -5.22
N GLN A 411 22.96 2.26 -4.20
CA GLN A 411 24.07 1.80 -3.36
C GLN A 411 23.76 0.50 -2.61
N GLU A 412 22.55 0.34 -2.08
CA GLU A 412 22.14 -0.91 -1.42
C GLU A 412 22.08 -2.08 -2.42
N ILE A 413 21.59 -1.85 -3.64
CA ILE A 413 21.56 -2.87 -4.70
C ILE A 413 22.98 -3.28 -5.10
N LEU A 414 23.88 -2.30 -5.27
CA LEU A 414 25.29 -2.57 -5.59
C LEU A 414 25.98 -3.35 -4.46
N LEU A 415 25.71 -3.01 -3.20
CA LEU A 415 26.22 -3.72 -2.03
C LEU A 415 25.71 -5.18 -2.01
N ALA A 416 24.41 -5.37 -2.25
CA ALA A 416 23.80 -6.70 -2.30
C ALA A 416 24.40 -7.56 -3.42
N ARG A 417 24.54 -7.02 -4.64
CA ARG A 417 25.15 -7.72 -5.78
C ARG A 417 26.60 -8.10 -5.52
N ARG A 418 27.38 -7.18 -4.96
CA ARG A 418 28.76 -7.44 -4.58
C ARG A 418 28.87 -8.58 -3.57
N SER A 419 28.06 -8.53 -2.51
CA SER A 419 28.09 -9.57 -1.48
C SER A 419 27.61 -10.93 -1.99
N ALA A 420 26.67 -10.97 -2.94
CA ALA A 420 26.26 -12.20 -3.60
C ALA A 420 27.43 -12.81 -4.39
N ALA A 421 28.08 -12.02 -5.25
CA ALA A 421 29.24 -12.47 -6.02
C ALA A 421 30.41 -12.93 -5.13
N GLU A 422 30.72 -12.20 -4.05
CA GLU A 422 31.74 -12.60 -3.07
C GLU A 422 31.39 -13.93 -2.39
N ALA A 423 30.11 -14.18 -2.08
CA ALA A 423 29.67 -15.45 -1.51
C ALA A 423 29.72 -16.61 -2.51
N ALA A 424 29.37 -16.37 -3.78
CA ALA A 424 29.53 -17.36 -4.84
C ALA A 424 31.01 -17.77 -5.01
N LEU A 425 31.93 -16.80 -5.02
CA LEU A 425 33.36 -17.06 -5.09
C LEU A 425 33.86 -17.87 -3.89
N ALA A 426 33.43 -17.53 -2.67
CA ALA A 426 33.76 -18.31 -1.48
C ALA A 426 33.22 -19.75 -1.57
N ARG A 427 32.00 -19.95 -2.11
CA ARG A 427 31.44 -21.28 -2.32
C ARG A 427 32.18 -22.08 -3.38
N LEU A 428 32.68 -21.44 -4.44
CA LEU A 428 33.55 -22.08 -5.44
C LEU A 428 34.84 -22.63 -4.81
N ASP A 429 35.44 -21.91 -3.85
CA ASP A 429 36.63 -22.38 -3.13
C ASP A 429 36.35 -23.64 -2.31
N GLU A 430 35.18 -23.72 -1.69
CA GLU A 430 34.76 -24.89 -0.90
C GLU A 430 34.45 -26.10 -1.80
N VAL A 431 33.76 -25.88 -2.92
CA VAL A 431 33.33 -26.95 -3.84
C VAL A 431 34.49 -27.52 -4.65
N LEU A 432 35.58 -26.77 -4.87
CA LEU A 432 36.78 -27.28 -5.55
C LEU A 432 37.36 -28.56 -4.89
N GLY A 433 37.10 -28.77 -3.59
CA GLY A 433 37.52 -29.97 -2.85
C GLY A 433 36.60 -31.19 -3.00
N GLU A 434 35.46 -31.06 -3.68
CA GLU A 434 34.45 -32.10 -3.77
C GLU A 434 34.68 -33.08 -4.95
N PRO A 435 34.41 -34.39 -4.80
CA PRO A 435 34.69 -35.39 -5.84
C PRO A 435 33.88 -35.23 -7.13
N TRP A 436 32.78 -34.50 -7.08
CA TRP A 436 31.86 -34.28 -8.20
C TRP A 436 32.13 -32.98 -8.94
N ALA A 437 33.00 -32.10 -8.42
CA ALA A 437 33.26 -30.79 -8.98
C ALA A 437 34.28 -30.87 -10.11
N ASP A 438 33.92 -30.36 -11.29
CA ASP A 438 34.85 -30.21 -12.41
C ASP A 438 35.67 -28.92 -12.26
N SER A 439 36.99 -29.07 -12.21
CA SER A 439 37.93 -27.95 -12.12
C SER A 439 37.78 -26.93 -13.26
N PHE A 440 37.37 -27.37 -14.45
CA PHE A 440 37.13 -26.48 -15.58
C PHE A 440 35.90 -25.60 -15.37
N ASP A 441 34.78 -26.20 -14.96
CA ASP A 441 33.55 -25.46 -14.62
C ASP A 441 33.79 -24.47 -13.48
N VAL A 442 34.50 -24.88 -12.41
CA VAL A 442 34.83 -24.01 -11.28
C VAL A 442 35.67 -22.81 -11.72
N ALA A 443 36.68 -23.01 -12.58
CA ALA A 443 37.51 -21.92 -13.10
C ALA A 443 36.71 -20.95 -13.98
N ARG A 444 35.81 -21.47 -14.82
CA ARG A 444 34.95 -20.64 -15.69
C ARG A 444 33.97 -19.78 -14.88
N PHE A 445 33.31 -20.36 -13.88
CA PHE A 445 32.42 -19.58 -13.01
C PHE A 445 33.21 -18.54 -12.20
N ARG A 446 34.40 -18.88 -11.71
CA ARG A 446 35.27 -17.93 -11.01
C ARG A 446 35.60 -16.72 -11.89
N GLU A 447 36.06 -16.94 -13.10
CA GLU A 447 36.39 -15.86 -14.04
C GLU A 447 35.18 -14.96 -14.29
N ALA A 448 33.98 -15.54 -14.43
CA ALA A 448 32.75 -14.78 -14.61
C ALA A 448 32.42 -13.89 -13.39
N TYR A 449 32.46 -14.43 -12.17
CA TYR A 449 32.19 -13.64 -10.95
C TYR A 449 33.27 -12.60 -10.63
N GLU A 450 34.55 -12.91 -10.89
CA GLU A 450 35.65 -11.95 -10.76
C GLU A 450 35.48 -10.79 -11.74
N HIS A 451 35.09 -11.08 -12.98
CA HIS A 451 34.77 -10.08 -13.99
C HIS A 451 33.57 -9.20 -13.59
N ASP A 452 32.51 -9.78 -13.03
CA ASP A 452 31.33 -9.03 -12.58
C ASP A 452 31.65 -8.06 -11.43
N LEU A 453 32.56 -8.45 -10.52
CA LEU A 453 33.07 -7.58 -9.46
C LEU A 453 33.90 -6.42 -10.00
N GLU A 454 34.57 -6.59 -11.14
CA GLU A 454 35.33 -5.53 -11.81
C GLU A 454 34.44 -4.57 -12.64
N ILE A 455 33.29 -5.04 -13.17
CA ILE A 455 32.54 -4.29 -14.20
C ILE A 455 31.17 -3.74 -13.78
N LEU A 456 30.49 -4.24 -12.74
CA LEU A 456 29.12 -3.86 -12.29
C LEU A 456 28.47 -2.62 -13.01
N PRO A 457 27.44 -2.78 -13.88
CA PRO A 457 26.49 -3.90 -13.97
C PRO A 457 26.25 -4.48 -15.39
N ALA A 458 26.41 -5.80 -15.56
CA ALA A 458 25.71 -6.57 -16.60
C ALA A 458 25.49 -8.02 -16.13
N SER A 459 24.30 -8.55 -16.39
CA SER A 459 23.90 -9.94 -16.14
C SER A 459 24.53 -10.88 -17.16
N LEU A 460 25.01 -12.04 -16.72
CA LEU A 460 25.60 -13.07 -17.58
C LEU A 460 24.55 -13.77 -18.46
N ASP A 461 24.76 -13.74 -19.78
CA ASP A 461 24.27 -14.76 -20.72
C ASP A 461 25.41 -15.77 -20.94
N LEU A 462 25.37 -16.89 -20.23
CA LEU A 462 26.31 -17.99 -20.44
C LEU A 462 25.78 -18.88 -21.59
N ALA A 463 26.51 -18.90 -22.71
CA ALA A 463 26.20 -19.73 -23.87
C ALA A 463 26.21 -21.24 -23.53
N GLU A 464 25.24 -21.96 -24.12
CA GLU A 464 25.04 -23.42 -24.06
C GLU A 464 26.33 -24.21 -24.33
N VAL A 465 26.58 -25.27 -23.55
CA VAL A 465 27.68 -26.23 -23.79
C VAL A 465 27.22 -27.68 -23.58
N ASP A 466 27.85 -28.52 -24.40
CA ASP A 466 27.88 -29.98 -24.60
C ASP A 466 27.30 -30.92 -23.54
N HIS A 467 26.63 -31.97 -24.03
CA HIS A 467 25.67 -32.82 -23.32
C HIS A 467 26.24 -33.78 -22.26
N ASP A 468 27.57 -33.90 -22.11
CA ASP A 468 28.17 -34.93 -21.25
C ASP A 468 28.44 -34.49 -19.79
N HIS A 469 28.44 -33.19 -19.46
CA HIS A 469 28.75 -32.65 -18.10
C HIS A 469 27.57 -31.96 -17.38
N VAL A 470 26.34 -32.12 -17.88
CA VAL A 470 25.15 -31.36 -17.44
C VAL A 470 24.86 -31.48 -15.93
N ALA A 471 25.06 -32.66 -15.34
CA ALA A 471 24.71 -32.89 -13.92
C ALA A 471 25.67 -32.21 -12.93
N ALA A 472 26.98 -32.24 -13.18
CA ALA A 472 27.97 -31.59 -12.31
C ALA A 472 27.87 -30.07 -12.42
N HIS A 473 27.71 -29.56 -13.64
CA HIS A 473 27.49 -28.15 -13.92
C HIS A 473 26.21 -27.62 -13.25
N GLY A 474 25.09 -28.34 -13.39
CA GLY A 474 23.81 -27.98 -12.76
C GLY A 474 23.89 -27.97 -11.23
N LYS A 475 24.56 -28.96 -10.64
CA LYS A 475 24.77 -29.03 -9.18
C LYS A 475 25.66 -27.88 -8.68
N LEU A 476 26.75 -27.58 -9.38
CA LEU A 476 27.63 -26.45 -9.05
C LEU A 476 26.82 -25.15 -9.05
N ARG A 477 26.07 -24.90 -10.11
CA ARG A 477 25.24 -23.70 -10.23
C ARG A 477 24.22 -23.57 -9.11
N HIS A 478 23.55 -24.66 -8.75
CA HIS A 478 22.61 -24.67 -7.63
C HIS A 478 23.26 -24.28 -6.30
N GLU A 479 24.46 -24.83 -6.02
CA GLU A 479 25.23 -24.49 -4.81
C GLU A 479 25.63 -23.01 -4.77
N LEU A 480 26.01 -22.42 -5.92
CA LEU A 480 26.33 -20.99 -6.01
C LEU A 480 25.10 -20.13 -5.75
N GLN A 481 23.96 -20.47 -6.36
CA GLN A 481 22.71 -19.73 -6.17
C GLN A 481 22.23 -19.75 -4.71
N LEU A 482 22.40 -20.89 -4.01
CA LEU A 482 22.11 -20.98 -2.58
C LEU A 482 23.02 -20.05 -1.77
N ALA A 483 24.33 -20.04 -2.06
CA ALA A 483 25.28 -19.17 -1.37
C ALA A 483 24.99 -17.68 -1.60
N GLU A 484 24.70 -17.27 -2.84
CA GLU A 484 24.29 -15.92 -3.19
C GLU A 484 23.03 -15.49 -2.42
N ARG A 485 22.01 -16.35 -2.45
CA ARG A 485 20.74 -16.12 -1.75
C ARG A 485 20.96 -15.93 -0.24
N ASP A 486 21.71 -16.84 0.39
CA ASP A 486 21.96 -16.80 1.83
C ASP A 486 22.74 -15.54 2.23
N ALA A 487 23.69 -15.09 1.41
CA ALA A 487 24.44 -13.86 1.64
C ALA A 487 23.55 -12.61 1.60
N ILE A 488 22.67 -12.49 0.61
CA ILE A 488 21.77 -11.33 0.51
C ILE A 488 20.74 -11.35 1.65
N ILE A 489 20.21 -12.52 2.02
CA ILE A 489 19.32 -12.67 3.19
C ILE A 489 20.05 -12.29 4.48
N ALA A 490 21.32 -12.65 4.64
CA ALA A 490 22.13 -12.27 5.80
C ALA A 490 22.37 -10.76 5.88
N LEU A 491 22.63 -10.08 4.76
CA LEU A 491 22.71 -8.63 4.70
C LEU A 491 21.40 -7.96 5.11
N ARG A 492 20.26 -8.47 4.64
CA ARG A 492 18.95 -7.94 5.07
C ARG A 492 18.72 -8.19 6.56
N ASN A 493 19.07 -9.36 7.08
CA ASN A 493 18.89 -9.69 8.49
C ASN A 493 19.77 -8.86 9.43
N SER A 494 20.89 -8.34 8.93
CA SER A 494 21.76 -7.40 9.65
C SER A 494 21.38 -5.92 9.47
N ASP A 495 20.23 -5.63 8.84
CA ASP A 495 19.74 -4.29 8.49
C ASP A 495 20.69 -3.50 7.54
N ALA A 496 21.65 -4.17 6.89
CA ALA A 496 22.61 -3.53 5.98
C ALA A 496 21.97 -3.07 4.66
N ILE A 497 20.95 -3.79 4.19
CA ILE A 497 20.14 -3.45 3.01
C ILE A 497 18.64 -3.50 3.37
N GLY A 498 17.81 -2.75 2.64
CA GLY A 498 16.34 -2.83 2.74
C GLY A 498 15.75 -3.99 1.93
N ASP A 499 14.47 -4.28 2.15
CA ASP A 499 13.77 -5.37 1.45
C ASP A 499 13.63 -5.10 -0.06
N ASP A 500 13.50 -3.84 -0.50
CA ASP A 500 13.50 -3.49 -1.94
C ASP A 500 14.79 -3.95 -2.67
N ALA A 501 15.95 -3.77 -2.01
CA ALA A 501 17.23 -4.16 -2.59
C ALA A 501 17.38 -5.69 -2.61
N LEU A 502 16.91 -6.35 -1.54
CA LEU A 502 16.81 -7.81 -1.48
C LEU A 502 15.93 -8.34 -2.60
N ASP A 503 14.71 -7.84 -2.76
CA ASP A 503 13.74 -8.31 -3.74
C ASP A 503 14.22 -8.09 -5.17
N HIS A 504 14.90 -6.97 -5.44
CA HIS A 504 15.48 -6.70 -6.75
C HIS A 504 16.55 -7.74 -7.13
N VAL A 505 17.50 -8.01 -6.23
CA VAL A 505 18.58 -8.98 -6.50
C VAL A 505 18.07 -10.42 -6.46
N LEU A 506 17.17 -10.77 -5.52
CA LEU A 506 16.54 -12.09 -5.48
C LEU A 506 15.74 -12.38 -6.75
N ARG A 507 15.03 -11.39 -7.30
CA ARG A 507 14.30 -11.57 -8.56
C ARG A 507 15.25 -11.89 -9.72
N ASP A 508 16.39 -11.21 -9.81
CA ASP A 508 17.40 -11.51 -10.82
C ASP A 508 17.92 -12.96 -10.67
N LEU A 509 18.16 -13.40 -9.43
CA LEU A 509 18.58 -14.78 -9.11
C LEU A 509 17.48 -15.82 -9.41
N ASP A 510 16.23 -15.52 -9.09
CA ASP A 510 15.07 -16.39 -9.33
C ASP A 510 14.82 -16.56 -10.83
N LEU A 511 14.92 -15.47 -11.61
CA LEU A 511 14.85 -15.51 -13.08
C LEU A 511 16.00 -16.33 -13.67
N ALA A 512 17.20 -16.19 -13.11
CA ALA A 512 18.34 -17.00 -13.51
C ALA A 512 18.06 -18.47 -13.21
N ALA A 513 17.53 -18.83 -12.03
CA ALA A 513 17.20 -20.21 -11.67
C ALA A 513 16.17 -20.86 -12.60
N GLU A 514 15.05 -20.18 -12.91
CA GLU A 514 14.00 -20.68 -13.80
C GLU A 514 14.50 -20.93 -15.23
N ARG A 515 15.36 -20.04 -15.76
CA ARG A 515 15.92 -20.21 -17.12
C ARG A 515 16.71 -21.51 -17.32
N ASN A 516 17.24 -22.11 -16.25
CA ASN A 516 18.05 -23.33 -16.35
C ASN A 516 17.36 -24.56 -15.77
N ALA A 517 16.12 -24.43 -15.31
CA ALA A 517 15.30 -25.58 -14.91
C ALA A 517 14.63 -26.25 -16.14
N VAL A 518 14.60 -25.53 -17.27
CA VAL A 518 14.17 -25.98 -18.61
C VAL A 518 15.40 -26.46 -19.37
#